data_AF-A0A238W044-F1
#
_entry.id   AF-A0A238W044-F1
#
_cell.length_a   1.000
_cell.length_b   1.000
_cell.length_c   1.000
_cell.angle_alpha   90.00
_cell.angle_beta   90.00
_cell.angle_gamma   90.00
#
_symmetry.space_group_name_H-M   'P 1'
#
loop_
_entity.id
_entity.type
_entity.pdbx_description
1 polymer ?
#
loop_
_entity_poly.entity_id
_entity_poly.type
_entity_poly.pdbx_seq_one_letter_code
_entity_poly.pdbx_strand_id
1 'polypeptide(L)' 'MKQRVVRAVAGTFILISLILAIKVNINWLWFTAFVGANLLQSSITKWCLLEVILNKFGIKD' A
#
# COMPACT_ATOMS: atom_id res chain seq x y z
N MET A 1 11.40 -6.72 11.48
CA MET A 1 11.54 -6.80 10.02
C MET A 1 10.31 -6.29 9.26
N LYS A 2 9.17 -6.14 9.94
CA LYS A 2 7.95 -5.42 9.53
C LYS A 2 8.12 -4.26 8.55
N GLN A 3 8.92 -3.24 8.84
CA GLN A 3 8.99 -2.05 7.96
C GLN A 3 9.52 -2.34 6.55
N ARG A 4 10.42 -3.32 6.38
CA ARG A 4 10.88 -3.76 5.05
C ARG A 4 9.78 -4.48 4.29
N VAL A 5 9.06 -5.38 4.96
CA VAL A 5 7.92 -6.10 4.37
C VAL A 5 6.80 -5.14 4.01
N VAL A 6 6.48 -4.19 4.87
CA VAL A 6 5.48 -3.15 4.62
C VAL A 6 5.85 -2.30 3.40
N ARG A 7 7.10 -1.85 3.29
CA ARG A 7 7.57 -1.09 2.12
C ARG A 7 7.54 -1.91 0.83
N ALA A 8 7.93 -3.19 0.89
CA ALA A 8 7.90 -4.09 -0.25
C ALA A 8 6.47 -4.34 -0.72
N VAL A 9 5.57 -4.72 0.19
CA VAL A 9 4.15 -4.99 -0.12
C VAL A 9 3.45 -3.73 -0.63
N ALA A 10 3.69 -2.58 -0.01
CA ALA A 10 3.14 -1.31 -0.48
C ALA A 10 3.59 -0.96 -1.90
N GLY A 11 4.88 -1.11 -2.19
CA GLY A 11 5.43 -0.89 -3.54
C GLY A 11 4.84 -1.84 -4.57
N THR A 12 4.72 -3.12 -4.24
CA THR A 12 4.09 -4.13 -5.11
C THR A 12 2.62 -3.82 -5.36
N PHE A 13 1.89 -3.38 -4.34
CA PHE A 13 0.46 -3.04 -4.47
C PHE A 13 0.24 -1.83 -5.40
N ILE A 14 1.12 -0.84 -5.33
CA ILE A 14 1.10 0.33 -6.24
C ILE A 14 1.46 -0.09 -7.67
N LEU A 15 2.50 -0.92 -7.86
CA LEU A 15 2.88 -1.43 -9.18
C LEU A 15 1.76 -2.24 -9.84
N ILE A 16 1.12 -3.14 -9.09
CA ILE A 16 -0.03 -3.93 -9.58
C ILE A 16 -1.20 -3.00 -9.93
N SER A 17 -1.49 -2.03 -9.06
CA SER A 17 -2.56 -1.06 -9.30
C SER A 17 -2.29 -0.23 -10.56
N LEU A 18 -1.05 0.18 -10.80
CA LEU A 18 -0.66 0.94 -11.98
C LEU A 18 -0.78 0.11 -13.27
N ILE A 19 -0.37 -1.17 -13.26
CA ILE A 19 -0.47 -2.07 -14.41
C ILE A 19 -1.93 -2.27 -14.83
N LEU A 20 -2.83 -2.51 -13.87
CA LEU A 20 -4.25 -2.67 -14.21
C LEU A 20 -4.92 -1.33 -14.56
N ALA A 21 -4.43 -0.18 -14.06
CA ALA A 21 -4.93 1.12 -14.51
C ALA A 21 -4.69 1.31 -16.02
N ILE A 22 -3.55 0.84 -16.52
CA ILE A 22 -3.22 0.87 -17.95
C ILE A 22 -4.01 -0.19 -18.72
N LYS A 23 -4.17 -1.41 -18.17
CA LYS A 23 -4.84 -2.52 -18.86
C LYS A 23 -6.37 -2.48 -18.86
N VAL A 24 -6.98 -1.91 -17.81
CA VAL A 24 -8.44 -1.94 -17.61
C VAL A 24 -9.04 -0.57 -17.86
N ASN A 25 -8.67 0.43 -17.04
CA ASN A 25 -9.22 1.78 -17.16
C ASN A 25 -8.39 2.80 -16.37
N ILE A 26 -8.15 3.98 -16.96
CA ILE A 26 -7.36 5.07 -16.37
C ILE A 26 -7.93 5.54 -15.02
N ASN A 27 -9.24 5.39 -14.80
CA ASN A 27 -9.91 5.72 -13.54
C ASN A 27 -9.34 4.98 -12.32
N TRP A 28 -8.62 3.86 -12.52
CA TRP A 28 -7.96 3.15 -11.43
C TRP A 28 -6.76 3.89 -10.83
N LEU A 29 -6.27 4.94 -11.50
CA LEU A 29 -5.30 5.87 -10.93
C LEU A 29 -5.86 6.61 -9.71
N TRP A 30 -7.17 6.86 -9.65
CA TRP A 30 -7.78 7.50 -8.48
C TRP A 30 -7.67 6.59 -7.25
N PHE A 31 -7.91 5.29 -7.44
CA PHE A 31 -7.73 4.28 -6.38
C PHE A 31 -6.26 4.16 -5.97
N THR A 32 -5.34 4.16 -6.95
CA THR A 32 -3.90 4.14 -6.71
C THR A 32 -3.44 5.39 -5.95
N ALA A 33 -3.95 6.57 -6.29
CA ALA A 33 -3.68 7.84 -5.62
C ALA A 33 -4.23 7.87 -4.20
N PHE A 34 -5.43 7.32 -3.97
CA PHE A 34 -6.01 7.19 -2.62
C PHE A 34 -5.20 6.27 -1.72
N VAL A 35 -4.76 5.11 -2.23
CA VAL A 35 -3.88 4.18 -1.53
C VAL A 35 -2.51 4.83 -1.28
N GLY A 36 -1.95 5.51 -2.27
CA GLY A 36 -0.69 6.24 -2.16
C GLY A 36 -0.73 7.38 -1.14
N ALA A 37 -1.81 8.15 -1.10
CA ALA A 37 -2.01 9.23 -0.12
C ALA A 37 -2.11 8.68 1.31
N ASN A 38 -2.82 7.56 1.52
CA ASN A 38 -2.85 6.86 2.81
C ASN A 38 -1.46 6.36 3.23
N LEU A 39 -0.66 5.87 2.29
CA LEU A 39 0.73 5.44 2.52
C LEU A 39 1.65 6.62 2.86
N LEU A 40 1.44 7.77 2.23
CA LEU A 40 2.20 9.00 2.47
C LEU A 40 1.87 9.57 3.86
N GLN A 41 0.58 9.62 4.21
CA GLN A 41 0.12 9.94 5.56
C GLN A 41 0.72 8.99 6.60
N SER A 42 0.76 7.70 6.29
CA SER A 42 1.33 6.66 7.16
C SER A 42 2.84 6.85 7.40
N SER A 43 3.59 7.26 6.38
CA SER A 43 5.02 7.55 6.52
C SER A 43 5.31 8.75 7.43
N ILE A 44 4.38 9.71 7.49
CA ILE A 44 4.48 10.91 8.34
C ILE A 44 4.03 10.62 9.78
N THR A 45 2.91 9.92 9.95
CA THR A 45 2.30 9.65 11.28
C THR A 45 2.82 8.37 11.95
N LYS A 46 3.69 7.59 11.29
CA LYS A 46 4.16 6.25 11.71
C LYS A 46 3.03 5.24 11.98
N TRP A 47 1.79 5.56 11.61
CA TRP A 47 0.63 4.69 11.75
C TRP A 47 0.36 4.06 10.39
N CYS A 48 0.68 2.78 10.22
CA CYS A 48 0.51 2.10 8.95
C CYS A 48 -0.69 1.17 8.97
N LEU A 49 -1.71 1.51 8.18
CA LEU A 49 -2.89 0.67 7.97
C LEU A 49 -2.48 -0.74 7.50
N LEU A 50 -1.42 -0.83 6.70
CA LEU A 50 -0.84 -2.10 6.25
C LEU A 50 -0.17 -2.87 7.40
N GLU A 51 0.45 -2.18 8.35
CA GLU A 51 1.00 -2.81 9.57
C GLU A 51 -0.12 -3.32 10.47
N VAL A 52 -1.24 -2.58 10.58
CA VAL A 52 -2.46 -3.05 11.26
C VAL A 52 -3.04 -4.28 10.56
N ILE A 53 -3.10 -4.29 9.22
CA ILE A 53 -3.57 -5.45 8.44
C ILE A 53 -2.63 -6.65 8.59
N LEU A 54 -1.30 -6.46 8.53
CA LEU A 54 -0.32 -7.53 8.74
C LEU A 54 -0.37 -8.08 10.18
N ASN A 55 -0.55 -7.20 11.18
CA ASN A 55 -0.73 -7.59 12.57
C ASN A 55 -2.05 -8.36 12.76
N LYS A 56 -3.10 -7.98 12.03
CA LYS A 56 -4.39 -8.70 11.99
C LYS A 56 -4.29 -10.04 11.24
N PHE A 57 -3.39 -10.15 10.27
CA PHE A 57 -3.03 -11.39 9.58
C PHE A 57 -2.05 -12.28 10.39
N GLY A 58 -1.69 -11.87 11.61
CA GLY A 58 -0.87 -12.69 12.51
C GLY A 58 0.64 -12.65 12.22
N ILE A 59 1.10 -11.75 11.35
CA ILE A 59 2.53 -11.58 11.08
C ILE A 59 3.13 -10.71 12.20
N LYS A 60 3.64 -11.39 13.23
CA LYS A 60 4.42 -10.77 14.32
C LYS A 60 5.91 -10.79 13.99
N ASP A 61 6.46 -9.58 13.95
CA ASP A 61 7.85 -9.06 13.85
C ASP A 61 8.75 -9.32 12.63
#